data_AF-A0AAU9L9A8-F1
#
_entry.id   AF-A0AAU9L9A8-F1
#
_cell.length_a   1.000
_cell.length_b   1.000
_cell.length_c   1.000
_cell.angle_alpha   90.00
_cell.angle_beta   90.00
_cell.angle_gamma   90.00
#
_symmetry.space_group_name_H-M   'P 1'
#
loop_
_entity.id
_entity.type
_entity.pdbx_description
1 polymer ?
#
loop_
_entity_poly.entity_id
_entity_poly.type
_entity_poly.pdbx_seq_one_letter_code
_entity_poly.pdbx_strand_id
1 'polypeptide(L)'
;MSTKTNEDEVMGARFECLAPAYQAAFARFLRRCYRSDLQQLYRRLHLSLTPLTASYLPQEPTLLAYSQRVCAQRLLDFNAQLEMLLFRHPEQLLPPFHMALAAEVGCMTGESVEGGSLPSIPLKVRRKLKVRVENLPPVAPLRKPAISTIRSNDVKQLIQIAGTVVRTGLIKMQEMEIEYQCCNARCGHRFLVKSNPEQGNVMEIPFVLQTALETRAVAVIKIQEHASKLGVGSIPRSTFVVLEDDLVDSVKAGDQVVVVGILMRTWKSCVKGVCCDLETTIKAYSICIKNASPSQVLVTEELRLEFVQFWAKHRQDPIRGRNEIVASICPTIYGLFIVKLAVALTVISGVSYVDDTGMKTRGESHMLLIGDPGTGKSQFLRFAAELSLRSVLTTGIGTTSAGLTCTAVKDGGEWMFEAGALVLADRGVCCIDEFSSICNNDRLSIHEAMEQQTLSVAKAGLVCKLNARTTIFAVTNPKGHYDPTTDVSVNTSIGSPLLSRFDLILVLLDRMNAQWDNAVSTHILEQAVGRYPSLKEEVKHNKGKSVKQGGPIFTVSKEISGEWSIQKLQAYICYVKDMYQPDLSREAMTILQSYYQRQRASDSRSAARTTTSTSGEPY
;
A
#
# COMPACT_ATOMS: atom_id res chain seq x y z
N MET A 1 40.55 13.79 7.89
CA MET A 1 39.59 13.03 8.73
C MET A 1 39.64 13.44 10.21
N SER A 2 40.78 13.85 10.76
CA SER A 2 40.89 14.32 12.16
C SER A 2 40.27 15.70 12.47
N THR A 3 40.05 16.54 11.47
CA THR A 3 39.47 17.89 11.68
C THR A 3 37.94 17.86 11.81
N LYS A 4 37.24 16.93 11.14
CA LYS A 4 35.77 16.78 11.27
C LYS A 4 35.35 16.14 12.58
N THR A 5 36.13 15.18 13.09
CA THR A 5 35.85 14.53 14.39
C THR A 5 35.93 15.53 15.55
N ASN A 6 36.89 16.48 15.52
CA ASN A 6 36.97 17.53 16.53
C ASN A 6 35.81 18.53 16.44
N GLU A 7 35.29 18.84 15.25
CA GLU A 7 34.11 19.70 15.10
C GLU A 7 32.83 19.02 15.61
N ASP A 8 32.67 17.71 15.35
CA ASP A 8 31.53 16.92 15.82
C ASP A 8 31.55 16.73 17.35
N GLU A 9 32.72 16.56 17.97
CA GLU A 9 32.88 16.48 19.44
C GLU A 9 32.61 17.83 20.12
N VAL A 10 33.12 18.94 19.58
CA VAL A 10 32.87 20.29 20.11
C VAL A 10 31.40 20.69 19.93
N MET A 11 30.77 20.31 18.81
CA MET A 11 29.33 20.47 18.61
C MET A 11 28.53 19.60 19.57
N GLY A 12 28.91 18.34 19.78
CA GLY A 12 28.27 17.43 20.73
C GLY A 12 28.24 18.00 22.15
N ALA A 13 29.37 18.53 22.64
CA ALA A 13 29.45 19.18 23.95
C ALA A 13 28.55 20.42 24.06
N ARG A 14 28.42 21.22 22.98
CA ARG A 14 27.47 22.35 22.93
C ARG A 14 26.02 21.89 22.95
N PHE A 15 25.70 20.78 22.29
CA PHE A 15 24.37 20.18 22.31
C PHE A 15 23.99 19.65 23.69
N GLU A 16 24.91 19.01 24.40
CA GLU A 16 24.66 18.54 25.78
C GLU A 16 24.36 19.69 26.73
N CYS A 17 25.06 20.82 26.62
CA CYS A 17 24.79 22.03 27.41
C CYS A 17 23.43 22.66 27.08
N LEU A 18 22.99 22.60 25.82
CA LEU A 18 21.73 23.19 25.35
C LEU A 18 20.53 22.22 25.36
N ALA A 19 20.78 20.92 25.60
CA ALA A 19 19.77 19.87 25.70
C ALA A 19 18.58 20.22 26.61
N PRO A 20 18.76 20.76 27.84
CA PRO A 20 17.62 21.14 28.68
C PRO A 20 16.78 22.28 28.10
N ALA A 21 17.40 23.22 27.39
CA ALA A 21 16.68 24.32 26.73
C ALA A 21 15.84 23.79 25.55
N TYR A 22 16.38 22.88 24.75
CA TYR A 22 15.65 22.21 23.67
C TYR A 22 14.52 21.33 24.20
N GLN A 23 14.77 20.58 25.28
CA GLN A 23 13.76 19.78 25.97
C GLN A 23 12.59 20.67 26.45
N ALA A 24 12.89 21.81 27.08
CA ALA A 24 11.87 22.73 27.56
C ALA A 24 11.09 23.40 26.42
N ALA A 25 11.76 23.74 25.32
CA ALA A 25 11.11 24.31 24.13
C ALA A 25 10.15 23.29 23.48
N PHE A 26 10.57 22.04 23.35
CA PHE A 26 9.74 20.97 22.81
C PHE A 26 8.57 20.60 23.73
N ALA A 27 8.79 20.59 25.05
CA ALA A 27 7.73 20.42 26.04
C ALA A 27 6.64 21.50 25.92
N ARG A 28 7.02 22.78 25.74
CA ARG A 28 6.07 23.88 25.49
C ARG A 28 5.26 23.67 24.20
N PHE A 29 5.92 23.20 23.14
CA PHE A 29 5.26 22.87 21.88
C PHE A 29 4.21 21.76 22.07
N LEU A 30 4.59 20.67 22.76
CA LEU A 30 3.68 19.55 23.06
C LEU A 30 2.44 20.01 23.84
N ARG A 31 2.60 20.86 24.88
CA ARG A 31 1.47 21.42 25.65
C ARG A 31 0.53 22.28 24.80
N ARG A 32 1.07 23.03 23.84
CA ARG A 32 0.30 23.98 23.04
C ARG A 32 -0.45 23.29 21.90
N CYS A 33 0.19 22.36 21.22
CA CYS A 33 -0.33 21.78 19.96
C CYS A 33 -0.91 20.37 20.11
N TYR A 34 -0.58 19.65 21.18
CA TYR A 34 -0.88 18.21 21.34
C TYR A 34 -1.48 17.84 22.70
N ARG A 35 -2.09 18.81 23.41
CA ARG A 35 -2.67 18.57 24.76
C ARG A 35 -3.71 17.45 24.79
N SER A 36 -4.60 17.40 23.80
CA SER A 36 -5.62 16.34 23.64
C SER A 36 -4.97 14.97 23.45
N ASP A 37 -3.95 14.90 22.61
CA ASP A 37 -3.32 13.65 22.20
C ASP A 37 -2.48 13.08 23.35
N LEU A 38 -1.83 13.96 24.13
CA LEU A 38 -1.14 13.58 25.36
C LEU A 38 -2.10 13.03 26.41
N GLN A 39 -3.30 13.60 26.56
CA GLN A 39 -4.33 13.06 27.47
C GLN A 39 -4.83 11.68 27.01
N GLN A 40 -5.00 11.48 25.70
CA GLN A 40 -5.34 10.17 25.15
C GLN A 40 -4.21 9.15 25.34
N LEU A 41 -2.95 9.54 25.13
CA LEU A 41 -1.78 8.72 25.37
C LEU A 41 -1.70 8.33 26.85
N TYR A 42 -1.91 9.28 27.76
CA TYR A 42 -1.97 9.03 29.20
C TYR A 42 -3.06 8.03 29.59
N ARG A 43 -4.29 8.18 29.04
CA ARG A 43 -5.38 7.22 29.26
C ARG A 43 -5.03 5.82 28.76
N ARG A 44 -4.41 5.71 27.57
CA ARG A 44 -3.96 4.44 26.99
C ARG A 44 -2.90 3.77 27.87
N LEU A 45 -1.93 4.53 28.36
CA LEU A 45 -0.91 4.01 29.27
C LEU A 45 -1.52 3.50 30.58
N HIS A 46 -2.48 4.23 31.16
CA HIS A 46 -3.18 3.80 32.37
C HIS A 46 -3.99 2.52 32.17
N LEU A 47 -4.76 2.43 31.08
CA LEU A 47 -5.52 1.24 30.72
C LEU A 47 -4.61 0.01 30.50
N SER A 48 -3.40 0.21 29.96
CA SER A 48 -2.42 -0.86 29.79
C SER A 48 -1.76 -1.35 31.09
N LEU A 49 -1.81 -0.53 32.14
CA LEU A 49 -1.19 -0.81 33.45
C LEU A 49 -2.17 -1.41 34.47
N THR A 50 -3.49 -1.38 34.21
CA THR A 50 -4.51 -2.03 35.06
C THR A 50 -4.83 -3.46 34.57
N PRO A 51 -4.52 -4.52 35.35
CA PRO A 51 -4.57 -5.91 34.88
C PRO A 51 -5.98 -6.53 34.76
N LEU A 52 -7.06 -5.84 35.15
CA LEU A 52 -8.41 -6.45 35.26
C LEU A 52 -9.34 -6.23 34.05
N THR A 53 -8.99 -5.39 33.08
CA THR A 53 -9.88 -5.01 31.96
C THR A 53 -9.33 -5.33 30.57
N ALA A 54 -8.31 -6.20 30.48
CA ALA A 54 -7.64 -6.52 29.21
C ALA A 54 -8.49 -7.39 28.24
N SER A 55 -9.66 -7.88 28.65
CA SER A 55 -10.46 -8.83 27.85
C SER A 55 -11.50 -8.19 26.92
N TYR A 56 -11.78 -6.88 27.02
CA TYR A 56 -12.78 -6.20 26.20
C TYR A 56 -12.29 -4.83 25.74
N LEU A 57 -11.40 -4.80 24.75
CA LEU A 57 -11.16 -3.59 23.96
C LEU A 57 -11.40 -3.91 22.48
N PRO A 58 -12.16 -3.06 21.75
CA PRO A 58 -12.20 -3.11 20.30
C PRO A 58 -10.77 -2.91 19.79
N GLN A 59 -10.28 -3.82 18.97
CA GLN A 59 -8.99 -3.70 18.30
C GLN A 59 -9.06 -2.52 17.32
N GLU A 60 -8.73 -1.30 17.76
CA GLU A 60 -8.35 -0.22 16.84
C GLU A 60 -6.90 -0.48 16.37
N PRO A 61 -6.68 -0.80 15.08
CA PRO A 61 -5.46 -1.47 14.64
C PRO A 61 -4.23 -0.56 14.42
N THR A 62 -4.15 0.65 15.00
CA THR A 62 -3.14 1.64 14.56
C THR A 62 -2.47 2.50 15.64
N LEU A 63 -2.80 2.34 16.92
CA LEU A 63 -2.24 3.19 17.97
C LEU A 63 -1.12 2.48 18.74
N LEU A 64 0.11 2.69 18.29
CA LEU A 64 1.35 2.35 19.02
C LEU A 64 1.25 2.84 20.47
N ALA A 65 1.21 1.91 21.43
CA ALA A 65 0.83 2.17 22.82
C ALA A 65 1.74 3.15 23.59
N TYR A 66 3.01 3.28 23.14
CA TYR A 66 4.04 4.09 23.81
C TYR A 66 4.60 5.22 22.91
N SER A 67 3.89 5.59 21.84
CA SER A 67 4.41 6.60 20.91
C SER A 67 3.43 7.75 20.67
N GLN A 68 3.99 8.94 20.48
CA GLN A 68 3.24 10.13 20.09
C GLN A 68 3.70 10.61 18.72
N ARG A 69 2.75 10.72 17.79
CA ARG A 69 2.99 11.27 16.45
C ARG A 69 2.96 12.80 16.50
N VAL A 70 3.93 13.41 15.84
CA VAL A 70 4.13 14.87 15.78
C VAL A 70 4.35 15.26 14.32
N CYS A 71 3.61 16.26 13.85
CA CYS A 71 3.76 16.78 12.49
C CYS A 71 4.92 17.78 12.44
N ALA A 72 5.88 17.57 11.54
CA ALA A 72 7.03 18.46 11.38
C ALA A 72 6.60 19.88 10.99
N GLN A 73 5.59 20.01 10.11
CA GLN A 73 5.06 21.33 9.70
C GLN A 73 4.60 22.19 10.89
N ARG A 74 3.93 21.59 11.88
CA ARG A 74 3.53 22.34 13.09
C ARG A 74 4.74 22.75 13.94
N LEU A 75 5.80 21.95 13.92
CA LEU A 75 7.04 22.27 14.61
C LEU A 75 7.76 23.45 13.95
N LEU A 76 7.76 23.52 12.61
CA LEU A 76 8.25 24.65 11.84
C LEU A 76 7.54 25.95 12.24
N ASP A 77 6.21 25.92 12.27
CA ASP A 77 5.37 27.09 12.62
C ASP A 77 5.64 27.60 14.04
N PHE A 78 5.99 26.70 14.97
CA PHE A 78 6.27 27.06 16.35
C PHE A 78 7.72 27.53 16.55
N ASN A 79 8.69 26.79 16.02
CA ASN A 79 10.11 27.10 16.18
C ASN A 79 10.95 26.53 15.02
N ALA A 80 11.18 27.37 14.01
CA ALA A 80 12.00 27.04 12.85
C ALA A 80 13.46 26.68 13.20
N GLN A 81 14.05 27.26 14.25
CA GLN A 81 15.44 26.95 14.64
C GLN A 81 15.56 25.52 15.17
N LEU A 82 14.62 25.10 16.01
CA LEU A 82 14.57 23.75 16.57
C LEU A 82 14.39 22.70 15.46
N GLU A 83 13.53 23.00 14.47
CA GLU A 83 13.27 22.10 13.35
C GLU A 83 14.49 21.98 12.42
N MET A 84 15.16 23.09 12.09
CA MET A 84 16.39 23.06 11.29
C MET A 84 17.51 22.24 11.96
N LEU A 85 17.63 22.33 13.28
CA LEU A 85 18.58 21.51 14.05
C LEU A 85 18.20 20.03 14.04
N LEU A 86 16.90 19.71 14.13
CA LEU A 86 16.41 18.33 14.04
C LEU A 86 16.79 17.68 12.70
N PHE A 87 16.70 18.45 11.61
CA PHE A 87 17.01 17.94 10.28
C PHE A 87 18.50 17.68 10.06
N ARG A 88 19.35 18.52 10.65
CA ARG A 88 20.81 18.43 10.49
C ARG A 88 21.45 17.41 11.45
N HIS A 89 20.96 17.35 12.68
CA HIS A 89 21.49 16.50 13.75
C HIS A 89 20.38 15.74 14.50
N PRO A 90 19.66 14.82 13.82
CA PRO A 90 18.55 14.10 14.43
C PRO A 90 19.01 13.16 15.57
N GLU A 91 20.18 12.52 15.48
CA GLU A 91 20.66 11.57 16.50
C GLU A 91 20.83 12.21 17.89
N GLN A 92 21.24 13.48 17.94
CA GLN A 92 21.46 14.22 19.18
C GLN A 92 20.18 14.86 19.72
N LEU A 93 19.27 15.29 18.85
CA LEU A 93 18.06 16.04 19.24
C LEU A 93 16.86 15.13 19.57
N LEU A 94 16.83 13.90 19.07
CA LEU A 94 15.73 12.97 19.33
C LEU A 94 15.65 12.45 20.77
N PRO A 95 16.76 12.07 21.44
CA PRO A 95 16.72 11.67 22.85
C PRO A 95 16.12 12.73 23.80
N PRO A 96 16.49 14.04 23.74
CA PRO A 96 15.87 15.04 24.59
C PRO A 96 14.37 15.24 24.26
N PHE A 97 13.92 14.96 23.03
CA PHE A 97 12.49 14.98 22.71
C PHE A 97 11.72 13.83 23.37
N HIS A 98 12.31 12.63 23.43
CA HIS A 98 11.72 11.50 24.16
C HIS A 98 11.61 11.81 25.65
N MET A 99 12.65 12.43 26.21
CA MET A 99 12.66 12.88 27.61
C MET A 99 11.65 14.00 27.89
N ALA A 100 11.47 14.95 26.97
CA ALA A 100 10.45 15.98 27.07
C ALA A 100 9.04 15.37 27.12
N LEU A 101 8.76 14.40 26.24
CA LEU A 101 7.47 13.72 26.23
C LEU A 101 7.24 12.91 27.52
N ALA A 102 8.26 12.18 27.98
CA ALA A 102 8.18 11.44 29.24
C ALA A 102 7.95 12.35 30.46
N ALA A 103 8.54 13.55 30.45
CA ALA A 103 8.32 14.55 31.49
C ALA A 103 6.88 15.08 31.46
N GLU A 104 6.35 15.45 30.29
CA GLU A 104 4.97 15.97 30.16
C GLU A 104 3.90 14.96 30.57
N VAL A 105 4.04 13.71 30.11
CA VAL A 105 3.14 12.62 30.52
C VAL A 105 3.28 12.35 32.03
N GLY A 106 4.49 12.49 32.57
CA GLY A 106 4.76 12.42 34.00
C GLY A 106 4.23 13.60 34.81
N CYS A 107 4.06 14.80 34.24
CA CYS A 107 3.50 15.96 34.93
C CYS A 107 1.96 15.90 35.00
N MET A 108 1.30 15.29 34.01
CA MET A 108 -0.16 15.05 34.07
C MET A 108 -0.59 14.10 35.20
N THR A 109 0.35 13.42 35.86
CA THR A 109 0.06 12.59 37.05
C THR A 109 -0.09 13.43 38.33
N GLY A 110 0.09 14.76 38.27
CA GLY A 110 0.24 15.63 39.44
C GLY A 110 -0.71 16.82 39.50
N GLU A 111 -1.94 16.73 38.97
CA GLU A 111 -3.00 17.64 39.44
C GLU A 111 -3.49 17.13 40.81
N SER A 112 -3.08 17.86 41.85
CA SER A 112 -3.45 17.67 43.24
C SER A 112 -4.97 17.63 43.41
N VAL A 113 -5.50 16.44 43.71
CA VAL A 113 -6.72 16.30 44.53
C VAL A 113 -6.24 15.78 45.88
N GLU A 114 -6.58 16.51 46.93
CA GLU A 114 -6.26 16.17 48.31
C GLU A 114 -6.69 14.72 48.63
N GLY A 115 -5.75 13.94 49.16
CA GLY A 115 -6.01 12.65 49.79
C GLY A 115 -5.99 11.44 48.84
N GLY A 116 -4.88 10.69 48.85
CA GLY A 116 -4.84 9.32 48.32
C GLY A 116 -3.60 9.02 47.47
N SER A 117 -2.55 8.54 48.13
CA SER A 117 -1.35 7.99 47.49
C SER A 117 -1.67 6.79 46.58
N LEU A 118 -1.58 6.94 45.25
CA LEU A 118 -1.56 5.86 44.25
C LEU A 118 -0.70 6.28 43.02
N PRO A 119 -0.20 5.35 42.18
CA PRO A 119 1.23 5.24 41.90
C PRO A 119 1.69 5.97 40.64
N SER A 120 2.89 6.55 40.73
CA SER A 120 3.67 7.05 39.62
C SER A 120 3.84 6.02 38.50
N ILE A 121 3.73 6.43 37.23
CA ILE A 121 4.11 5.60 36.07
C ILE A 121 5.55 5.06 36.30
N PRO A 122 5.79 3.74 36.22
CA PRO A 122 7.11 3.17 36.44
C PRO A 122 8.19 3.80 35.54
N LEU A 123 9.38 4.06 36.10
CA LEU A 123 10.53 4.63 35.36
C LEU A 123 10.90 3.82 34.09
N LYS A 124 10.61 2.51 34.08
CA LYS A 124 10.80 1.62 32.92
C LYS A 124 9.88 1.98 31.75
N VAL A 125 8.67 2.49 32.01
CA VAL A 125 7.71 2.91 30.97
C VAL A 125 8.09 4.26 30.39
N ARG A 126 8.63 5.17 31.23
CA ARG A 126 9.14 6.48 30.77
C ARG A 126 10.23 6.35 29.72
N ARG A 127 11.11 5.34 29.84
CA ARG A 127 12.18 5.06 28.87
C ARG A 127 11.68 4.46 27.55
N LYS A 128 10.45 3.94 27.51
CA LYS A 128 9.83 3.36 26.29
C LYS A 128 9.06 4.40 25.47
N LEU A 129 8.87 5.61 25.99
CA LEU A 129 8.11 6.65 25.30
C LEU A 129 8.92 7.25 24.17
N LYS A 130 8.40 7.14 22.94
CA LYS A 130 9.04 7.67 21.74
C LYS A 130 8.18 8.73 21.07
N VAL A 131 8.83 9.82 20.70
CA VAL A 131 8.25 10.79 19.76
C VAL A 131 8.38 10.20 18.35
N ARG A 132 7.45 10.47 17.46
CA ARG A 132 7.47 9.99 16.08
C ARG A 132 7.16 11.18 15.18
N VAL A 133 8.12 11.64 14.39
CA VAL A 133 7.96 12.82 13.54
C VAL A 133 7.43 12.39 12.17
N GLU A 134 6.33 13.00 11.74
CA GLU A 134 5.62 12.72 10.50
C GLU A 134 5.53 13.98 9.62
N ASN A 135 5.30 13.79 8.32
CA ASN A 135 5.08 14.84 7.33
C ASN A 135 6.18 15.91 7.27
N LEU A 136 7.37 15.51 6.83
CA LEU A 136 8.45 16.46 6.57
C LEU A 136 8.05 17.45 5.46
N PRO A 137 8.53 18.71 5.54
CA PRO A 137 8.29 19.70 4.50
C PRO A 137 8.70 19.17 3.11
N PRO A 138 7.99 19.54 2.03
CA PRO A 138 8.20 19.00 0.68
C PRO A 138 9.45 19.60 -0.02
N VAL A 139 10.57 19.65 0.69
CA VAL A 139 11.87 20.14 0.19
C VAL A 139 12.72 18.97 -0.27
N ALA A 140 13.38 19.09 -1.42
CA ALA A 140 14.22 18.06 -2.03
C ALA A 140 15.30 17.42 -1.12
N PRO A 141 15.93 18.12 -0.15
CA PRO A 141 16.84 17.46 0.80
C PRO A 141 16.11 16.53 1.78
N LEU A 142 14.90 16.88 2.22
CA LEU A 142 14.16 16.17 3.27
C LEU A 142 13.22 15.12 2.68
N ARG A 143 12.43 15.48 1.68
CA ARG A 143 11.50 14.57 1.01
C ARG A 143 12.11 14.09 -0.31
N LYS A 144 12.53 12.83 -0.33
CA LYS A 144 13.03 12.19 -1.54
C LYS A 144 11.85 11.57 -2.30
N PRO A 145 11.56 12.02 -3.54
CA PRO A 145 10.42 11.49 -4.29
C PRO A 145 10.61 10.03 -4.73
N ALA A 146 11.86 9.61 -4.87
CA ALA A 146 12.30 8.28 -5.25
C ALA A 146 13.54 7.89 -4.42
N ILE A 147 13.72 6.60 -4.14
CA ILE A 147 14.88 6.05 -3.42
C ILE A 147 16.18 6.26 -4.24
N SER A 148 16.07 6.35 -5.56
CA SER A 148 17.14 6.59 -6.52
C SER A 148 17.76 7.99 -6.42
N THR A 149 17.09 8.94 -5.76
CA THR A 149 17.62 10.30 -5.54
C THR A 149 18.47 10.43 -4.29
N ILE A 150 18.59 9.37 -3.47
CA ILE A 150 19.45 9.36 -2.29
C ILE A 150 20.91 9.53 -2.72
N ARG A 151 21.64 10.43 -2.05
CA ARG A 151 23.05 10.73 -2.30
C ARG A 151 23.86 10.68 -1.02
N SER A 152 25.19 10.67 -1.16
CA SER A 152 26.13 10.64 -0.03
C SER A 152 26.00 11.81 0.95
N ASN A 153 25.43 12.94 0.50
CA ASN A 153 25.19 14.14 1.31
C ASN A 153 24.04 13.95 2.31
N ASP A 154 23.15 12.99 2.07
CA ASP A 154 21.97 12.74 2.91
C ASP A 154 22.30 11.86 4.13
N VAL A 155 23.56 11.46 4.29
CA VAL A 155 24.01 10.56 5.36
C VAL A 155 23.99 11.28 6.70
N LYS A 156 23.48 10.60 7.74
CA LYS A 156 23.20 11.15 9.08
C LYS A 156 22.14 12.26 9.12
N GLN A 157 21.48 12.54 8.00
CA GLN A 157 20.37 13.49 7.93
C GLN A 157 19.02 12.77 7.99
N LEU A 158 17.99 13.50 8.40
CA LEU A 158 16.62 13.00 8.44
C LEU A 158 16.01 13.07 7.03
N ILE A 159 15.58 11.93 6.50
CA ILE A 159 14.95 11.81 5.19
C ILE A 159 13.56 11.17 5.28
N GLN A 160 12.66 11.60 4.40
CA GLN A 160 11.37 10.98 4.14
C GLN A 160 11.41 10.29 2.78
N ILE A 161 11.20 8.98 2.79
CA ILE A 161 11.05 8.15 1.58
C ILE A 161 9.67 7.49 1.57
N ALA A 162 9.16 7.22 0.38
CA ALA A 162 7.92 6.47 0.18
C ALA A 162 8.21 5.27 -0.70
N GLY A 163 7.64 4.12 -0.35
CA GLY A 163 7.78 2.89 -1.13
C GLY A 163 6.89 1.78 -0.63
N THR A 164 6.95 0.64 -1.32
CA THR A 164 6.21 -0.57 -0.97
C THR A 164 7.15 -1.53 -0.24
N VAL A 165 6.68 -2.13 0.84
CA VAL A 165 7.45 -3.16 1.55
C VAL A 165 7.44 -4.44 0.73
N VAL A 166 8.61 -4.83 0.25
CA VAL A 166 8.79 -6.06 -0.55
C VAL A 166 9.17 -7.21 0.34
N ARG A 167 10.09 -6.97 1.29
CA ARG A 167 10.58 -7.99 2.20
C ARG A 167 10.45 -7.59 3.66
N THR A 168 10.13 -8.57 4.49
CA THR A 168 10.08 -8.46 5.94
C THR A 168 10.94 -9.55 6.57
N GLY A 169 11.94 -9.14 7.36
CA GLY A 169 12.78 -10.03 8.13
C GLY A 169 12.20 -10.37 9.50
N LEU A 170 12.86 -11.30 10.18
CA LEU A 170 12.45 -11.76 11.50
C LEU A 170 12.78 -10.74 12.59
N ILE A 171 11.97 -10.79 13.64
CA ILE A 171 12.18 -10.00 14.86
C ILE A 171 13.34 -10.61 15.63
N LYS A 172 14.33 -9.78 15.98
CA LYS A 172 15.45 -10.17 16.82
C LYS A 172 15.51 -9.29 18.05
N MET A 173 16.06 -9.84 19.12
CA MET A 173 16.50 -9.04 20.26
C MET A 173 17.96 -8.66 20.04
N GLN A 174 18.22 -7.37 20.00
CA GLN A 174 19.56 -6.83 19.87
C GLN A 174 19.99 -6.15 21.18
N GLU A 175 21.17 -6.47 21.66
CA GLU A 175 21.77 -5.84 22.84
C GLU A 175 22.34 -4.47 22.43
N MET A 176 21.82 -3.40 23.03
CA MET A 176 22.25 -2.03 22.73
C MET A 176 23.37 -1.57 23.65
N GLU A 177 23.23 -1.88 24.94
CA GLU A 177 24.20 -1.52 25.98
C GLU A 177 24.55 -2.76 26.78
N ILE A 178 25.84 -3.06 26.82
CA ILE A 178 26.41 -4.18 27.55
C ILE A 178 27.33 -3.60 28.61
N GLU A 179 27.12 -3.99 29.86
CA GLU A 179 28.06 -3.68 30.94
C GLU A 179 29.01 -4.86 31.11
N TYR A 180 30.30 -4.57 30.94
CA TYR A 180 31.37 -5.53 31.21
C TYR A 180 31.96 -5.23 32.58
N GLN A 181 32.18 -6.29 33.37
CA GLN A 181 32.80 -6.17 34.68
C GLN A 181 34.12 -6.91 34.71
N CYS A 182 35.23 -6.23 34.98
CA CYS A 182 36.54 -6.85 35.11
C CYS A 182 36.50 -8.06 36.07
N CYS A 183 36.94 -9.24 35.60
CA CYS A 183 36.93 -10.50 36.36
C CYS A 183 37.83 -10.48 37.61
N ASN A 184 38.69 -9.46 37.75
CA ASN A 184 39.58 -9.36 38.89
C ASN A 184 38.84 -8.80 40.11
N ALA A 185 38.70 -9.62 41.16
CA ALA A 185 37.92 -9.32 42.36
C ALA A 185 38.32 -8.03 43.10
N ARG A 186 39.55 -7.52 42.88
CA ARG A 186 40.05 -6.26 43.48
C ARG A 186 39.82 -5.02 42.62
N CYS A 187 39.60 -5.18 41.32
CA CYS A 187 39.45 -4.05 40.40
C CYS A 187 37.98 -3.62 40.32
N GLY A 188 37.05 -4.57 40.16
CA GLY A 188 35.61 -4.33 40.12
C GLY A 188 35.15 -3.32 39.05
N HIS A 189 36.03 -2.89 38.14
CA HIS A 189 35.77 -1.83 37.19
C HIS A 189 34.72 -2.30 36.18
N ARG A 190 33.67 -1.49 36.04
CA ARG A 190 32.59 -1.70 35.09
C ARG A 190 32.69 -0.67 33.99
N PHE A 191 32.61 -1.13 32.75
CA PHE A 191 32.58 -0.26 31.59
C PHE A 191 31.42 -0.63 30.68
N LEU A 192 30.74 0.39 30.18
CA LEU A 192 29.57 0.27 29.33
C LEU A 192 30.03 0.35 27.87
N VAL A 193 29.72 -0.68 27.09
CA VAL A 193 29.96 -0.68 25.63
C VAL A 193 28.61 -0.56 24.94
N LYS A 194 28.52 0.39 24.00
CA LYS A 194 27.32 0.65 23.21
C LYS A 194 27.47 0.08 21.80
N SER A 195 26.37 -0.45 21.28
CA SER A 195 26.31 -1.00 19.93
C SER A 195 26.47 0.11 18.90
N ASN A 196 27.44 -0.03 17.98
CA ASN A 196 27.60 0.86 16.85
C ASN A 196 26.83 0.33 15.62
N PRO A 197 25.76 1.00 15.18
CA PRO A 197 24.99 0.57 14.02
C PRO A 197 25.79 0.62 12.72
N GLU A 198 26.77 1.52 12.59
CA GLU A 198 27.61 1.62 11.40
C GLU A 198 28.56 0.40 11.21
N GLN A 199 28.91 -0.28 12.31
CA GLN A 199 29.74 -1.49 12.31
C GLN A 199 28.89 -2.78 12.25
N GLY A 200 27.62 -2.68 11.87
CA GLY A 200 26.71 -3.82 11.83
C GLY A 200 26.39 -4.38 13.21
N ASN A 201 26.53 -3.56 14.27
CA ASN A 201 26.29 -3.96 15.66
C ASN A 201 27.17 -5.12 16.16
N VAL A 202 28.33 -5.34 15.52
CA VAL A 202 29.29 -6.34 15.97
C VAL A 202 30.03 -5.76 17.18
N MET A 203 29.72 -6.28 18.36
CA MET A 203 30.47 -6.01 19.58
C MET A 203 31.60 -7.05 19.66
N GLU A 204 32.84 -6.65 19.41
CA GLU A 204 33.98 -7.53 19.67
C GLU A 204 34.13 -7.72 21.18
N ILE A 205 34.13 -8.99 21.61
CA ILE A 205 34.01 -9.40 23.00
C ILE A 205 35.39 -9.38 23.66
N PRO A 206 35.62 -8.66 24.77
CA PRO A 206 36.70 -8.97 25.71
C PRO A 206 36.29 -10.18 26.58
N PHE A 207 37.24 -11.06 26.91
CA PHE A 207 37.08 -12.29 27.68
C PHE A 207 36.61 -12.04 29.14
N VAL A 208 35.36 -11.63 29.35
CA VAL A 208 34.85 -11.07 30.63
C VAL A 208 33.36 -11.39 30.84
N LEU A 209 32.90 -11.41 32.10
CA LEU A 209 31.49 -11.61 32.48
C LEU A 209 30.60 -10.50 31.87
N GLN A 210 29.59 -10.92 31.10
CA GLN A 210 28.70 -10.05 30.34
C GLN A 210 27.34 -9.94 31.02
N THR A 211 26.88 -8.71 31.27
CA THR A 211 25.48 -8.46 31.66
C THR A 211 24.84 -7.53 30.65
N ALA A 212 23.87 -8.02 29.89
CA ALA A 212 23.09 -7.20 28.96
C ALA A 212 22.22 -6.23 29.76
N LEU A 213 22.44 -4.92 29.59
CA LEU A 213 21.74 -3.89 30.35
C LEU A 213 20.44 -3.47 29.66
N GLU A 214 20.46 -3.43 28.33
CA GLU A 214 19.31 -3.04 27.51
C GLU A 214 19.25 -3.84 26.21
N THR A 215 18.17 -4.57 26.02
CA THR A 215 17.84 -5.26 24.77
C THR A 215 16.66 -4.57 24.07
N ARG A 216 16.73 -4.48 22.75
CA ARG A 216 15.69 -3.89 21.91
C ARG A 216 15.26 -4.86 20.82
N ALA A 217 13.97 -4.86 20.52
CA ALA A 217 13.47 -5.60 19.38
C ALA A 217 13.85 -4.85 18.10
N VAL A 218 14.52 -5.54 17.19
CA VAL A 218 14.94 -5.01 15.89
C VAL A 218 14.45 -5.93 14.78
N ALA A 219 13.90 -5.35 13.73
CA ALA A 219 13.52 -6.05 12.51
C ALA A 219 14.02 -5.29 11.29
N VAL A 220 14.40 -6.00 10.24
CA VAL A 220 14.86 -5.39 8.98
C VAL A 220 13.80 -5.61 7.91
N ILE A 221 13.42 -4.54 7.22
CA ILE A 221 12.50 -4.58 6.08
C ILE A 221 13.20 -4.05 4.83
N LYS A 222 12.74 -4.49 3.65
CA LYS A 222 13.22 -3.99 2.36
C LYS A 222 12.10 -3.24 1.67
N ILE A 223 12.34 -1.97 1.38
CA ILE A 223 11.38 -1.09 0.72
C ILE A 223 11.84 -0.85 -0.71
N GLN A 224 10.90 -0.91 -1.64
CA GLN A 224 11.12 -0.65 -3.05
C GLN A 224 10.30 0.56 -3.52
N GLU A 225 10.84 1.29 -4.47
CA GLU A 225 10.09 2.36 -5.13
C GLU A 225 8.85 1.85 -5.86
N HIS A 226 7.85 2.71 -5.96
CA HIS A 226 6.65 2.40 -6.72
C HIS A 226 6.94 2.40 -8.22
N ALA A 227 6.67 1.27 -8.89
CA ALA A 227 6.97 1.09 -10.31
C ALA A 227 6.29 2.11 -11.23
N SER A 228 5.09 2.60 -10.89
CA SER A 228 4.39 3.60 -11.74
C SER A 228 5.05 4.98 -11.80
N LYS A 229 5.94 5.31 -10.84
CA LYS A 229 6.65 6.59 -10.82
C LYS A 229 7.96 6.56 -11.61
N LEU A 230 8.34 5.38 -12.10
CA LEU A 230 9.58 5.17 -12.83
C LEU A 230 9.34 5.31 -14.33
N GLY A 231 10.31 5.89 -15.03
CA GLY A 231 10.32 5.92 -16.49
C GLY A 231 10.45 4.51 -17.05
N VAL A 232 9.82 4.27 -18.22
CA VAL A 232 9.90 2.98 -18.93
C VAL A 232 11.37 2.57 -19.10
N GLY A 233 11.72 1.36 -18.67
CA GLY A 233 13.06 0.79 -18.77
C GLY A 233 14.00 1.06 -17.58
N SER A 234 13.57 1.83 -16.56
CA SER A 234 14.36 2.01 -15.34
C SER A 234 14.05 0.95 -14.28
N ILE A 235 15.09 0.35 -13.70
CA ILE A 235 14.94 -0.70 -12.68
C ILE A 235 14.62 -0.05 -11.33
N PRO A 236 13.52 -0.45 -10.66
CA PRO A 236 13.18 0.06 -9.33
C PRO A 236 14.28 -0.24 -8.31
N ARG A 237 14.79 0.81 -7.66
CA ARG A 237 15.76 0.68 -6.58
C ARG A 237 15.05 0.29 -5.28
N SER A 238 15.78 -0.43 -4.43
CA SER A 238 15.32 -0.85 -3.12
C SER A 238 16.40 -0.58 -2.08
N THR A 239 15.96 -0.30 -0.85
CA THR A 239 16.83 0.02 0.29
C THR A 239 16.34 -0.71 1.53
N PHE A 240 17.26 -1.10 2.40
CA PHE A 240 16.96 -1.72 3.68
C PHE A 240 16.64 -0.67 4.74
N VAL A 241 15.61 -0.97 5.54
CA VAL A 241 15.16 -0.12 6.64
C VAL A 241 15.12 -0.94 7.92
N VAL A 242 15.75 -0.42 8.97
CA VAL A 242 15.81 -1.04 10.30
C VAL A 242 14.70 -0.44 11.16
N LEU A 243 13.85 -1.32 11.70
CA LEU A 243 12.75 -1.01 12.61
C LEU A 243 13.17 -1.33 14.04
N GLU A 244 12.83 -0.45 14.98
CA GLU A 244 13.17 -0.61 16.40
C GLU A 244 11.92 -0.49 17.30
N ASP A 245 11.87 -1.36 18.31
CA ASP A 245 10.86 -1.43 19.38
C ASP A 245 9.42 -1.49 18.86
N ASP A 246 8.63 -0.43 19.07
CA ASP A 246 7.21 -0.32 18.72
C ASP A 246 6.95 -0.33 17.21
N LEU A 247 7.94 -0.01 16.37
CA LEU A 247 7.78 -0.11 14.91
C LEU A 247 7.89 -1.54 14.40
N VAL A 248 8.40 -2.47 15.21
CA VAL A 248 8.51 -3.88 14.82
C VAL A 248 7.11 -4.47 14.67
N ASP A 249 6.91 -5.28 13.64
CA ASP A 249 5.61 -5.91 13.29
C ASP A 249 4.48 -4.92 12.94
N SER A 250 4.77 -3.62 12.86
CA SER A 250 3.78 -2.61 12.47
C SER A 250 3.45 -2.67 10.97
N VAL A 251 4.34 -3.23 10.16
CA VAL A 251 4.23 -3.25 8.69
C VAL A 251 4.27 -4.68 8.17
N LYS A 252 3.41 -4.98 7.20
CA LYS A 252 3.38 -6.27 6.51
C LYS A 252 3.98 -6.14 5.11
N ALA A 253 4.46 -7.27 4.59
CA ALA A 253 4.88 -7.32 3.19
C ALA A 253 3.70 -6.98 2.27
N GLY A 254 3.92 -6.14 1.28
CA GLY A 254 2.90 -5.57 0.41
C GLY A 254 2.44 -4.16 0.80
N ASP A 255 2.67 -3.70 2.02
CA ASP A 255 2.15 -2.41 2.47
C ASP A 255 2.86 -1.23 1.80
N GLN A 256 2.08 -0.20 1.44
CA GLN A 256 2.64 1.07 1.02
C GLN A 256 2.96 1.91 2.25
N VAL A 257 4.21 2.28 2.42
CA VAL A 257 4.68 3.01 3.60
C VAL A 257 5.43 4.27 3.23
N VAL A 258 5.28 5.26 4.10
CA VAL A 258 6.15 6.43 4.16
C VAL A 258 7.01 6.28 5.39
N VAL A 259 8.32 6.20 5.18
CA VAL A 259 9.30 6.10 6.25
C VAL A 259 10.00 7.43 6.39
N VAL A 260 9.98 7.96 7.61
CA VAL A 260 10.88 9.01 8.06
C VAL A 260 12.00 8.34 8.84
N GLY A 261 13.24 8.54 8.42
CA GLY A 261 14.38 7.86 9.02
C GLY A 261 15.69 8.54 8.74
N ILE A 262 16.74 8.05 9.38
CA ILE A 262 18.10 8.55 9.24
C ILE A 262 18.87 7.60 8.33
N LEU A 263 19.51 8.14 7.29
CA LEU A 263 20.35 7.34 6.42
C LEU A 263 21.69 7.03 7.11
N MET A 264 21.93 5.75 7.36
CA MET A 264 23.16 5.23 7.93
C MET A 264 23.94 4.40 6.92
N ARG A 265 25.24 4.28 7.16
CA ARG A 265 26.14 3.44 6.38
C ARG A 265 26.51 2.23 7.22
N THR A 266 26.21 1.03 6.74
CA THR A 266 26.63 -0.23 7.36
C THR A 266 27.79 -0.80 6.57
N TRP A 267 28.94 -0.94 7.24
CA TRP A 267 30.11 -1.59 6.67
C TRP A 267 29.93 -3.10 6.73
N LYS A 268 30.15 -3.79 5.60
CA LYS A 268 30.26 -5.26 5.61
C LYS A 268 31.62 -5.66 6.19
N SER A 269 31.71 -6.90 6.68
CA SER A 269 32.96 -7.43 7.24
C SER A 269 34.10 -7.29 6.23
N CYS A 270 35.16 -6.60 6.64
CA CYS A 270 36.31 -6.32 5.79
C CYS A 270 37.14 -7.60 5.62
N VAL A 271 37.07 -8.22 4.45
CA VAL A 271 37.94 -9.34 4.08
C VAL A 271 39.23 -8.78 3.48
N LYS A 272 40.40 -9.18 4.00
CA LYS A 272 41.71 -8.75 3.46
C LYS A 272 41.80 -9.08 1.97
N GLY A 273 42.02 -8.08 1.14
CA GLY A 273 42.16 -8.21 -0.33
C GLY A 273 40.89 -7.95 -1.14
N VAL A 274 39.74 -7.72 -0.49
CA VAL A 274 38.48 -7.32 -1.15
C VAL A 274 38.17 -5.87 -0.81
N CYS A 275 37.63 -5.11 -1.77
CA CYS A 275 37.16 -3.75 -1.50
C CYS A 275 36.06 -3.79 -0.43
N CYS A 276 36.12 -2.88 0.55
CA CYS A 276 35.10 -2.83 1.60
C CYS A 276 33.76 -2.43 0.99
N ASP A 277 32.80 -3.35 0.97
CA ASP A 277 31.45 -3.06 0.52
C ASP A 277 30.69 -2.26 1.58
N LEU A 278 30.25 -1.07 1.17
CA LEU A 278 29.41 -0.18 1.96
C LEU A 278 27.94 -0.40 1.56
N GLU A 279 27.11 -0.77 2.52
CA GLU A 279 25.66 -0.83 2.30
C GLU A 279 24.97 0.35 2.98
N THR A 280 23.97 0.93 2.33
CA THR A 280 23.17 2.02 2.90
C THR A 280 21.92 1.46 3.54
N THR A 281 21.72 1.73 4.83
CA THR A 281 20.54 1.30 5.59
C THR A 281 19.88 2.51 6.23
N ILE A 282 18.56 2.56 6.22
CA ILE A 282 17.81 3.64 6.87
C ILE A 282 17.35 3.16 8.23
N LYS A 283 17.69 3.88 9.29
CA LYS A 283 17.11 3.67 10.62
C LYS A 283 15.75 4.36 10.68
N ALA A 284 14.66 3.60 10.76
CA ALA A 284 13.32 4.16 10.78
C ALA A 284 13.03 4.86 12.12
N TYR A 285 12.56 6.10 12.02
CA TYR A 285 12.08 6.87 13.16
C TYR A 285 10.56 7.01 13.15
N SER A 286 9.91 7.10 12.01
CA SER A 286 8.46 7.04 11.93
C SER A 286 8.03 6.31 10.68
N ILE A 287 6.93 5.56 10.77
CA ILE A 287 6.34 4.84 9.65
C ILE A 287 4.85 5.14 9.61
N CYS A 288 4.42 5.66 8.47
CA CYS A 288 3.02 5.88 8.16
C CYS A 288 2.61 4.90 7.06
N ILE A 289 1.67 4.02 7.38
CA ILE A 289 1.09 3.09 6.40
C ILE A 289 0.02 3.85 5.61
N LYS A 290 0.15 3.87 4.29
CA LYS A 290 -0.79 4.53 3.35
C LYS A 290 -1.90 3.61 2.84
N ASN A 291 -2.07 2.43 3.45
CA ASN A 291 -3.03 1.40 3.05
C ASN A 291 -4.51 1.78 3.25
N ALA A 292 -4.79 2.93 3.87
CA ALA A 292 -6.14 3.44 4.10
C ALA A 292 -6.21 4.90 3.65
N SER A 293 -7.25 5.19 2.86
CA SER A 293 -7.66 6.48 2.28
C SER A 293 -6.70 7.16 1.29
N PRO A 294 -6.47 6.61 0.09
CA PRO A 294 -5.97 7.40 -1.04
C PRO A 294 -6.95 8.52 -1.47
N SER A 295 -8.20 8.42 -1.03
CA SER A 295 -9.31 9.35 -1.19
C SER A 295 -9.04 10.76 -0.67
N GLN A 296 -8.24 10.94 0.38
CA GLN A 296 -7.91 12.30 0.86
C GLN A 296 -6.90 13.03 -0.03
N VAL A 297 -6.05 12.30 -0.77
CA VAL A 297 -4.98 12.89 -1.60
C VAL A 297 -5.46 13.17 -3.02
N LEU A 298 -6.34 12.32 -3.56
CA LEU A 298 -6.81 12.44 -4.95
C LEU A 298 -8.12 13.21 -5.09
N VAL A 299 -8.97 13.22 -4.05
CA VAL A 299 -10.28 13.84 -4.13
C VAL A 299 -10.22 15.23 -3.50
N THR A 300 -9.88 16.23 -4.32
CA THR A 300 -10.02 17.64 -3.95
C THR A 300 -11.50 17.98 -3.70
N GLU A 301 -11.75 18.98 -2.87
CA GLU A 301 -13.12 19.43 -2.58
C GLU A 301 -13.84 19.91 -3.85
N GLU A 302 -13.11 20.51 -4.79
CA GLU A 302 -13.59 20.91 -6.12
C GLU A 302 -14.12 19.72 -6.93
N LEU A 303 -13.36 18.61 -7.01
CA LEU A 303 -13.79 17.41 -7.73
C LEU A 303 -15.02 16.77 -7.09
N ARG A 304 -15.17 16.83 -5.76
CA ARG A 304 -16.38 16.34 -5.08
C ARG A 304 -17.60 17.12 -5.52
N LEU A 305 -17.50 18.45 -5.53
CA LEU A 305 -18.59 19.33 -5.97
C LEU A 305 -18.94 19.04 -7.44
N GLU A 306 -17.94 18.83 -8.29
CA GLU A 306 -18.16 18.46 -9.70
C GLU A 306 -18.94 17.14 -9.84
N PHE A 307 -18.58 16.10 -9.07
CA PHE A 307 -19.30 14.81 -9.11
C PHE A 307 -20.75 14.95 -8.63
N VAL A 308 -21.00 15.72 -7.58
CA VAL A 308 -22.35 15.98 -7.09
C VAL A 308 -23.17 16.77 -8.12
N GLN A 309 -22.58 17.79 -8.73
CA GLN A 309 -23.22 18.57 -9.80
C GLN A 309 -23.55 17.70 -11.02
N PHE A 310 -22.65 16.79 -11.41
CA PHE A 310 -22.89 15.84 -12.49
C PHE A 310 -24.10 14.96 -12.21
N TRP A 311 -24.17 14.32 -11.05
CA TRP A 311 -25.32 13.47 -10.69
C TRP A 311 -26.61 14.27 -10.44
N ALA A 312 -26.51 15.53 -10.01
CA ALA A 312 -27.66 16.43 -9.92
C ALA A 312 -28.24 16.74 -11.31
N LYS A 313 -27.38 16.99 -12.30
CA LYS A 313 -27.79 17.21 -13.71
C LYS A 313 -28.45 15.97 -14.31
N HIS A 314 -27.94 14.78 -13.97
CA HIS A 314 -28.44 13.50 -14.48
C HIS A 314 -29.47 12.81 -13.57
N ARG A 315 -30.07 13.53 -12.62
CA ARG A 315 -31.03 12.97 -11.65
C ARG A 315 -32.29 12.38 -12.29
N GLN A 316 -32.74 12.96 -13.40
CA GLN A 316 -33.93 12.49 -14.13
C GLN A 316 -33.65 11.20 -14.92
N ASP A 317 -32.42 11.02 -15.45
CA ASP A 317 -32.01 9.87 -16.25
C ASP A 317 -30.65 9.29 -15.77
N PRO A 318 -30.62 8.52 -14.67
CA PRO A 318 -29.37 7.99 -14.11
C PRO A 318 -28.65 7.02 -15.05
N ILE A 319 -29.39 6.32 -15.93
CA ILE A 319 -28.82 5.39 -16.92
C ILE A 319 -27.97 6.15 -17.95
N ARG A 320 -28.36 7.37 -18.33
CA ARG A 320 -27.60 8.18 -19.28
C ARG A 320 -26.26 8.63 -18.69
N GLY A 321 -26.27 9.08 -17.43
CA GLY A 321 -25.04 9.43 -16.70
C GLY A 321 -24.09 8.24 -16.58
N ARG A 322 -24.62 7.04 -16.26
CA ARG A 322 -23.83 5.80 -16.27
C ARG A 322 -23.20 5.52 -17.63
N ASN A 323 -23.97 5.64 -18.71
CA ASN A 323 -23.48 5.35 -20.05
C ASN A 323 -22.35 6.31 -20.48
N GLU A 324 -22.39 7.57 -20.03
CA GLU A 324 -21.30 8.54 -20.25
C GLU A 324 -20.01 8.12 -19.54
N ILE A 325 -20.10 7.69 -18.28
CA ILE A 325 -18.95 7.16 -17.54
C ILE A 325 -18.40 5.89 -18.23
N VAL A 326 -19.28 4.97 -18.64
CA VAL A 326 -18.85 3.73 -19.34
C VAL A 326 -18.22 4.04 -20.70
N ALA A 327 -18.68 5.07 -21.40
CA ALA A 327 -18.08 5.50 -22.67
C ALA A 327 -16.64 6.00 -22.48
N SER A 328 -16.35 6.67 -21.36
CA SER A 328 -15.00 7.13 -21.00
C SER A 328 -14.03 6.01 -20.61
N ILE A 329 -14.53 4.81 -20.32
CA ILE A 329 -13.70 3.63 -20.01
C ILE A 329 -13.18 3.02 -21.30
N CYS A 330 -11.86 2.95 -21.44
CA CYS A 330 -11.16 2.41 -22.61
C CYS A 330 -11.65 3.05 -23.93
N PRO A 331 -11.32 4.32 -24.21
CA PRO A 331 -11.76 5.00 -25.44
C PRO A 331 -11.11 4.43 -26.71
N THR A 332 -10.02 3.66 -26.57
CA THR A 332 -9.35 2.99 -27.69
C THR A 332 -10.17 1.89 -28.34
N ILE A 333 -11.08 1.26 -27.58
CA ILE A 333 -11.90 0.16 -28.07
C ILE A 333 -13.30 0.68 -28.34
N TYR A 334 -13.75 0.56 -29.59
CA TYR A 334 -15.11 0.90 -29.98
C TYR A 334 -16.11 -0.16 -29.49
N GLY A 335 -17.25 0.29 -28.96
CA GLY A 335 -18.33 -0.57 -28.46
C GLY A 335 -17.98 -1.37 -27.20
N LEU A 336 -18.41 -2.65 -27.15
CA LEU A 336 -18.26 -3.56 -26.00
C LEU A 336 -18.69 -2.94 -24.65
N PHE A 337 -19.78 -2.16 -24.64
CA PHE A 337 -20.23 -1.43 -23.46
C PHE A 337 -20.51 -2.32 -22.25
N ILE A 338 -20.94 -3.57 -22.46
CA ILE A 338 -21.16 -4.55 -21.39
C ILE A 338 -19.84 -4.92 -20.72
N VAL A 339 -18.78 -5.14 -21.51
CA VAL A 339 -17.43 -5.47 -21.01
C VAL A 339 -16.84 -4.28 -20.27
N LYS A 340 -16.97 -3.07 -20.84
CA LYS A 340 -16.54 -1.82 -20.20
C LYS A 340 -17.24 -1.59 -18.86
N LEU A 341 -18.55 -1.83 -18.80
CA LEU A 341 -19.33 -1.77 -17.57
C LEU A 341 -18.86 -2.82 -16.55
N ALA A 342 -18.62 -4.06 -16.98
CA ALA A 342 -18.11 -5.11 -16.10
C ALA A 342 -16.73 -4.75 -15.53
N VAL A 343 -15.81 -4.25 -16.36
CA VAL A 343 -14.50 -3.74 -15.91
C VAL A 343 -14.70 -2.64 -14.86
N ALA A 344 -15.59 -1.67 -15.10
CA ALA A 344 -15.88 -0.60 -14.14
C ALA A 344 -16.34 -1.15 -12.79
N LEU A 345 -17.30 -2.08 -12.81
CA LEU A 345 -17.87 -2.69 -11.61
C LEU A 345 -16.84 -3.52 -10.84
N THR A 346 -15.94 -4.22 -11.53
CA THR A 346 -14.88 -5.01 -10.88
C THR A 346 -13.84 -4.14 -10.17
N VAL A 347 -13.47 -3.00 -10.76
CA VAL A 347 -12.52 -2.05 -10.15
C VAL A 347 -13.16 -1.31 -8.98
N ILE A 348 -14.44 -0.92 -9.10
CA ILE A 348 -15.21 -0.33 -8.00
C ILE A 348 -15.40 -1.34 -6.87
N SER A 349 -15.58 -2.62 -7.19
CA SER A 349 -15.76 -3.70 -6.19
C SER A 349 -16.97 -3.46 -5.26
N GLY A 350 -17.37 -4.49 -4.52
CA GLY A 350 -18.39 -4.39 -3.47
C GLY A 350 -17.81 -4.01 -2.11
N VAL A 351 -18.71 -3.90 -1.13
CA VAL A 351 -18.38 -3.62 0.28
C VAL A 351 -18.27 -4.95 1.03
N SER A 352 -17.21 -5.12 1.81
CA SER A 352 -17.07 -6.26 2.71
C SER A 352 -17.96 -6.07 3.93
N TYR A 353 -18.82 -7.05 4.22
CA TYR A 353 -19.68 -7.05 5.41
C TYR A 353 -19.20 -8.09 6.41
N VAL A 354 -19.30 -7.76 7.70
CA VAL A 354 -19.00 -8.69 8.79
C VAL A 354 -20.32 -8.92 9.51
N ASP A 355 -20.78 -10.16 9.49
CA ASP A 355 -22.01 -10.55 10.19
C ASP A 355 -21.80 -10.48 11.72
N ASP A 356 -22.89 -10.39 12.48
CA ASP A 356 -22.86 -10.42 13.96
C ASP A 356 -22.20 -11.70 14.53
N THR A 357 -22.15 -12.76 13.73
CA THR A 357 -21.48 -14.04 14.04
C THR A 357 -19.95 -13.98 13.88
N GLY A 358 -19.42 -12.86 13.38
CA GLY A 358 -17.99 -12.66 13.10
C GLY A 358 -17.52 -13.27 11.77
N MET A 359 -18.42 -13.84 10.97
CA MET A 359 -18.10 -14.30 9.62
C MET A 359 -17.94 -13.09 8.70
N LYS A 360 -16.83 -13.04 7.97
CA LYS A 360 -16.55 -11.98 7.00
C LYS A 360 -16.99 -12.43 5.62
N THR A 361 -17.92 -11.69 5.04
CA THR A 361 -18.35 -11.88 3.65
C THR A 361 -17.51 -10.98 2.75
N ARG A 362 -16.95 -11.60 1.71
CA ARG A 362 -16.10 -10.95 0.70
C ARG A 362 -16.89 -9.89 -0.08
N GLY A 363 -16.31 -8.70 -0.27
CA GLY A 363 -16.86 -7.64 -1.11
C GLY A 363 -16.21 -7.56 -2.50
N GLU A 364 -15.04 -8.17 -2.66
CA GLU A 364 -14.22 -8.14 -3.87
C GLU A 364 -14.88 -8.93 -4.98
N SER A 365 -15.02 -8.36 -6.18
CA SER A 365 -15.61 -9.07 -7.33
C SER A 365 -14.52 -9.56 -8.28
N HIS A 366 -14.54 -10.82 -8.69
CA HIS A 366 -13.56 -11.40 -9.61
C HIS A 366 -14.13 -11.55 -11.02
N MET A 367 -13.31 -11.22 -12.02
CA MET A 367 -13.70 -11.28 -13.44
C MET A 367 -12.72 -12.11 -14.26
N LEU A 368 -13.27 -12.95 -15.12
CA LEU A 368 -12.56 -13.71 -16.14
C LEU A 368 -13.04 -13.30 -17.53
N LEU A 369 -12.11 -12.83 -18.35
CA LEU A 369 -12.35 -12.49 -19.75
C LEU A 369 -11.75 -13.58 -20.65
N ILE A 370 -12.61 -14.26 -21.40
CA ILE A 370 -12.26 -15.33 -22.34
C ILE A 370 -12.46 -14.79 -23.75
N GLY A 371 -11.57 -15.08 -24.69
CA GLY A 371 -11.88 -14.88 -26.10
C GLY A 371 -10.72 -15.17 -27.01
N ASP A 372 -10.97 -15.16 -28.32
CA ASP A 372 -9.97 -15.48 -29.34
C ASP A 372 -8.84 -14.43 -29.39
N PRO A 373 -7.59 -14.81 -29.70
CA PRO A 373 -6.48 -13.87 -29.80
C PRO A 373 -6.81 -12.73 -30.79
N GLY A 374 -6.49 -11.49 -30.43
CA GLY A 374 -6.78 -10.31 -31.27
C GLY A 374 -7.99 -9.47 -30.82
N THR A 375 -8.86 -9.96 -29.93
CA THR A 375 -10.06 -9.22 -29.47
C THR A 375 -9.80 -8.08 -28.46
N GLY A 376 -8.56 -7.55 -28.38
CA GLY A 376 -8.23 -6.40 -27.52
C GLY A 376 -8.21 -6.66 -26.01
N LYS A 377 -8.32 -7.93 -25.55
CA LYS A 377 -8.39 -8.31 -24.12
C LYS A 377 -7.26 -7.73 -23.26
N SER A 378 -6.01 -7.82 -23.72
CA SER A 378 -4.86 -7.30 -22.96
C SER A 378 -4.89 -5.76 -22.84
N GLN A 379 -5.58 -5.04 -23.75
CA GLN A 379 -5.78 -3.59 -23.59
C GLN A 379 -6.76 -3.28 -22.46
N PHE A 380 -7.86 -4.03 -22.32
CA PHE A 380 -8.77 -3.88 -21.17
C PHE A 380 -8.05 -4.14 -19.85
N LEU A 381 -7.20 -5.15 -19.82
CA LEU A 381 -6.44 -5.52 -18.64
C LEU A 381 -5.40 -4.44 -18.25
N ARG A 382 -4.71 -3.85 -19.23
CA ARG A 382 -3.82 -2.68 -19.01
C ARG A 382 -4.60 -1.46 -18.53
N PHE A 383 -5.76 -1.17 -19.13
CA PHE A 383 -6.60 -0.06 -18.72
C PHE A 383 -7.15 -0.25 -17.30
N ALA A 384 -7.56 -1.46 -16.92
CA ALA A 384 -8.01 -1.77 -15.56
C ALA A 384 -6.87 -1.62 -14.54
N ALA A 385 -5.65 -2.02 -14.91
CA ALA A 385 -4.46 -1.80 -14.09
C ALA A 385 -4.16 -0.31 -13.91
N GLU A 386 -4.32 0.50 -14.96
CA GLU A 386 -4.13 1.94 -14.87
C GLU A 386 -5.26 2.63 -14.10
N LEU A 387 -6.50 2.14 -14.21
CA LEU A 387 -7.68 2.69 -13.52
C LEU A 387 -7.66 2.44 -12.01
N SER A 388 -7.06 1.34 -11.55
CA SER A 388 -6.92 1.05 -10.12
C SER A 388 -5.70 1.75 -9.52
N LEU A 389 -5.85 2.32 -8.33
CA LEU A 389 -4.75 2.97 -7.60
C LEU A 389 -3.64 2.01 -7.16
N ARG A 390 -4.03 0.76 -6.93
CA ARG A 390 -3.13 -0.32 -6.60
C ARG A 390 -3.42 -1.44 -7.57
N SER A 391 -2.46 -1.69 -8.44
CA SER A 391 -2.56 -2.77 -9.41
C SER A 391 -1.21 -3.44 -9.59
N VAL A 392 -1.25 -4.73 -9.86
CA VAL A 392 -0.08 -5.49 -10.26
C VAL A 392 -0.45 -6.26 -11.52
N LEU A 393 0.36 -6.05 -12.56
CA LEU A 393 0.22 -6.73 -13.83
C LEU A 393 1.18 -7.91 -13.89
N THR A 394 0.66 -9.10 -14.12
CA THR A 394 1.44 -10.32 -14.26
C THR A 394 0.97 -11.16 -15.45
N THR A 395 1.87 -11.95 -16.00
CA THR A 395 1.54 -12.95 -17.03
C THR A 395 1.63 -14.34 -16.43
N GLY A 396 0.77 -15.26 -16.87
CA GLY A 396 0.72 -16.64 -16.36
C GLY A 396 1.98 -17.44 -16.68
N ILE A 397 2.67 -17.13 -17.79
CA ILE A 397 3.95 -17.76 -18.17
C ILE A 397 5.13 -17.13 -17.41
N GLY A 398 5.08 -15.81 -17.19
CA GLY A 398 6.18 -15.07 -16.57
C GLY A 398 6.20 -15.13 -15.05
N THR A 399 5.11 -15.61 -14.42
CA THR A 399 5.03 -15.76 -12.97
C THR A 399 5.40 -17.17 -12.53
N THR A 400 6.46 -17.26 -11.73
CA THR A 400 6.68 -18.43 -10.88
C THR A 400 5.80 -18.33 -9.64
N SER A 401 5.63 -19.46 -8.94
CA SER A 401 5.00 -19.51 -7.61
C SER A 401 5.52 -18.43 -6.65
N ALA A 402 6.81 -18.13 -6.77
CA ALA A 402 7.50 -17.07 -6.04
C ALA A 402 6.98 -15.66 -6.36
N GLY A 403 6.80 -15.39 -7.66
CA GLY A 403 6.33 -14.09 -8.14
C GLY A 403 4.84 -13.85 -7.89
N LEU A 404 4.02 -14.90 -7.79
CA LEU A 404 2.58 -14.77 -7.59
C LEU A 404 2.17 -14.71 -6.11
N THR A 405 2.78 -15.57 -5.26
CA THR A 405 2.34 -15.79 -3.87
C THR A 405 3.25 -15.09 -2.85
N CYS A 406 4.10 -15.83 -2.17
CA CYS A 406 5.17 -15.34 -1.31
C CYS A 406 6.26 -16.41 -1.21
N THR A 407 7.52 -15.99 -1.15
CA THR A 407 8.67 -16.89 -0.97
C THR A 407 9.58 -16.45 0.15
N ALA A 408 10.24 -17.43 0.76
CA ALA A 408 11.32 -17.19 1.70
C ALA A 408 12.63 -17.11 0.91
N VAL A 409 13.31 -15.97 0.99
CA VAL A 409 14.61 -15.72 0.36
C VAL A 409 15.65 -15.51 1.46
N LYS A 410 16.82 -16.12 1.30
CA LYS A 410 17.94 -15.95 2.23
C LYS A 410 18.83 -14.80 1.75
N ASP A 411 18.87 -13.70 2.49
CA ASP A 411 19.72 -12.52 2.19
C ASP A 411 20.61 -12.26 3.41
N GLY A 412 21.92 -12.06 3.21
CA GLY A 412 22.85 -11.81 4.33
C GLY A 412 22.92 -12.94 5.38
N GLY A 413 22.54 -14.17 5.03
CA GLY A 413 22.50 -15.31 5.95
C GLY A 413 21.15 -15.56 6.61
N GLU A 414 20.16 -14.70 6.40
CA GLU A 414 18.89 -14.72 7.11
C GLU A 414 17.70 -14.92 6.19
N TRP A 415 16.71 -15.68 6.65
CA TRP A 415 15.46 -15.90 5.92
C TRP A 415 14.55 -14.68 6.05
N MET A 416 14.18 -14.10 4.92
CA MET A 416 13.18 -13.04 4.81
C MET A 416 12.03 -13.48 3.91
N PHE A 417 10.83 -13.00 4.20
CA PHE A 417 9.70 -13.18 3.28
C PHE A 417 9.75 -12.14 2.17
N GLU A 418 9.46 -12.55 0.95
CA GLU A 418 9.26 -11.71 -0.22
C GLU A 418 7.82 -11.85 -0.71
N ALA A 419 7.08 -10.75 -0.73
CA ALA A 419 5.71 -10.71 -1.20
C ALA A 419 5.64 -10.82 -2.74
N GLY A 420 4.76 -11.69 -3.23
CA GLY A 420 4.41 -11.81 -4.63
C GLY A 420 3.23 -10.90 -5.01
N ALA A 421 2.80 -11.01 -6.27
CA ALA A 421 1.84 -10.12 -6.90
C ALA A 421 0.48 -10.03 -6.18
N LEU A 422 -0.03 -11.14 -5.66
CA LEU A 422 -1.32 -11.15 -4.94
C LEU A 422 -1.25 -10.35 -3.65
N VAL A 423 -0.18 -10.52 -2.87
CA VAL A 423 0.01 -9.78 -1.61
C VAL A 423 0.32 -8.31 -1.89
N LEU A 424 1.09 -8.04 -2.94
CA LEU A 424 1.40 -6.68 -3.39
C LEU A 424 0.18 -5.92 -3.92
N ALA A 425 -0.89 -6.61 -4.31
CA ALA A 425 -2.12 -5.99 -4.81
C ALA A 425 -3.25 -5.86 -3.76
N ASP A 426 -3.02 -6.09 -2.45
CA ASP A 426 -4.06 -6.03 -1.39
C ASP A 426 -4.93 -4.77 -1.46
N ARG A 427 -6.26 -4.92 -1.44
CA ARG A 427 -7.29 -3.88 -1.66
C ARG A 427 -7.27 -3.20 -3.04
N GLY A 428 -6.56 -3.79 -3.99
CA GLY A 428 -6.45 -3.34 -5.37
C GLY A 428 -6.91 -4.40 -6.36
N VAL A 429 -6.33 -4.35 -7.56
CA VAL A 429 -6.63 -5.27 -8.66
C VAL A 429 -5.36 -6.02 -9.07
N CYS A 430 -5.40 -7.35 -9.03
CA CYS A 430 -4.37 -8.20 -9.60
C CYS A 430 -4.78 -8.59 -11.02
N CYS A 431 -4.06 -8.07 -12.00
CA CYS A 431 -4.30 -8.35 -13.41
C CYS A 431 -3.40 -9.49 -13.87
N ILE A 432 -4.01 -10.58 -14.35
CA ILE A 432 -3.30 -11.79 -14.79
C ILE A 432 -3.64 -12.07 -16.25
N ASP A 433 -2.66 -11.93 -17.13
CA ASP A 433 -2.79 -12.36 -18.54
C ASP A 433 -2.43 -13.84 -18.68
N GLU A 434 -3.03 -14.51 -19.66
CA GLU A 434 -2.83 -15.95 -19.93
C GLU A 434 -3.04 -16.86 -18.70
N PHE A 435 -4.18 -16.71 -18.03
CA PHE A 435 -4.49 -17.45 -16.81
C PHE A 435 -4.45 -18.97 -16.96
N SER A 436 -4.75 -19.51 -18.15
CA SER A 436 -4.66 -20.95 -18.44
C SER A 436 -3.24 -21.51 -18.34
N SER A 437 -2.22 -20.69 -18.53
CA SER A 437 -0.80 -21.08 -18.52
C SER A 437 -0.20 -21.22 -17.12
N ILE A 438 -0.94 -20.86 -16.06
CA ILE A 438 -0.43 -20.91 -14.68
C ILE A 438 -0.27 -22.35 -14.19
N CYS A 439 0.83 -22.60 -13.47
CA CYS A 439 1.14 -23.87 -12.83
C CYS A 439 0.04 -24.35 -11.87
N ASN A 440 -0.20 -25.66 -11.83
CA ASN A 440 -1.25 -26.25 -10.97
C ASN A 440 -1.05 -25.99 -9.47
N ASN A 441 0.19 -25.94 -8.98
CA ASN A 441 0.46 -25.63 -7.56
C ASN A 441 0.02 -24.21 -7.18
N ASP A 442 0.19 -23.25 -8.08
CA ASP A 442 -0.16 -21.85 -7.83
C ASP A 442 -1.66 -21.60 -7.90
N ARG A 443 -2.38 -22.44 -8.66
CA ARG A 443 -3.85 -22.44 -8.66
C ARG A 443 -4.43 -22.70 -7.28
N LEU A 444 -3.78 -23.53 -6.43
CA LEU A 444 -4.23 -23.77 -5.06
C LEU A 444 -4.08 -22.52 -4.17
N SER A 445 -3.02 -21.75 -4.35
CA SER A 445 -2.85 -20.49 -3.62
C SER A 445 -3.82 -19.42 -4.11
N ILE A 446 -4.11 -19.36 -5.41
CA ILE A 446 -5.17 -18.49 -5.94
C ILE A 446 -6.53 -18.91 -5.38
N HIS A 447 -6.79 -20.22 -5.29
CA HIS A 447 -8.00 -20.75 -4.68
C HIS A 447 -8.21 -20.26 -3.25
N GLU A 448 -7.16 -20.28 -2.43
CA GLU A 448 -7.18 -19.76 -1.07
C GLU A 448 -7.40 -18.23 -1.05
N ALA A 449 -6.69 -17.49 -1.89
CA ALA A 449 -6.81 -16.04 -1.98
C ALA A 449 -8.21 -15.58 -2.42
N MET A 450 -8.84 -16.25 -3.39
CA MET A 450 -10.18 -15.90 -3.88
C MET A 450 -11.29 -16.19 -2.85
N GLU A 451 -11.09 -17.22 -2.02
CA GLU A 451 -12.10 -17.68 -1.05
C GLU A 451 -11.94 -16.97 0.30
N GLN A 452 -10.74 -17.05 0.88
CA GLN A 452 -10.45 -16.60 2.24
C GLN A 452 -9.82 -15.22 2.28
N GLN A 453 -9.44 -14.65 1.12
CA GLN A 453 -8.79 -13.34 1.00
C GLN A 453 -7.51 -13.21 1.82
N THR A 454 -6.90 -14.37 2.10
CA THR A 454 -5.67 -14.54 2.84
C THR A 454 -4.85 -15.62 2.17
N LEU A 455 -3.54 -15.55 2.37
CA LEU A 455 -2.56 -16.51 1.88
C LEU A 455 -1.77 -17.02 3.07
N SER A 456 -1.92 -18.31 3.39
CA SER A 456 -1.11 -18.99 4.38
C SER A 456 0.14 -19.56 3.72
N VAL A 457 1.31 -19.18 4.24
CA VAL A 457 2.60 -19.63 3.70
C VAL A 457 3.43 -20.20 4.83
N ALA A 458 3.80 -21.47 4.67
CA ALA A 458 4.73 -22.19 5.53
C ALA A 458 5.96 -22.60 4.72
N LYS A 459 7.03 -21.79 4.75
CA LYS A 459 8.28 -22.03 3.99
C LYS A 459 9.50 -21.73 4.86
N ALA A 460 10.55 -22.55 4.74
CA ALA A 460 11.82 -22.38 5.46
C ALA A 460 11.68 -22.27 7.00
N GLY A 461 10.74 -23.00 7.59
CA GLY A 461 10.45 -22.95 9.03
C GLY A 461 9.65 -21.72 9.48
N LEU A 462 9.24 -20.86 8.55
CA LEU A 462 8.44 -19.67 8.80
C LEU A 462 6.99 -19.95 8.41
N VAL A 463 6.07 -19.72 9.34
CA VAL A 463 4.62 -19.84 9.11
C VAL A 463 4.01 -18.45 9.27
N CYS A 464 3.41 -17.91 8.20
CA CYS A 464 2.75 -16.62 8.22
C CYS A 464 1.41 -16.67 7.47
N LYS A 465 0.48 -15.80 7.88
CA LYS A 465 -0.76 -15.53 7.15
C LYS A 465 -0.70 -14.10 6.63
N LEU A 466 -0.67 -13.96 5.31
CA LEU A 466 -0.64 -12.68 4.61
C LEU A 466 -2.04 -12.33 4.12
N ASN A 467 -2.39 -11.05 4.12
CA ASN A 467 -3.66 -10.60 3.57
C ASN A 467 -3.54 -10.47 2.05
N ALA A 468 -4.54 -10.96 1.33
CA ALA A 468 -4.60 -10.92 -0.12
C ALA A 468 -6.03 -10.56 -0.58
N ARG A 469 -6.57 -9.46 -0.05
CA ARG A 469 -7.92 -8.96 -0.38
C ARG A 469 -7.89 -8.25 -1.72
N THR A 470 -7.70 -9.00 -2.78
CA THR A 470 -7.49 -8.45 -4.12
C THR A 470 -8.59 -8.86 -5.06
N THR A 471 -9.04 -7.94 -5.90
CA THR A 471 -9.86 -8.30 -7.06
C THR A 471 -8.96 -8.94 -8.10
N ILE A 472 -9.26 -10.18 -8.51
CA ILE A 472 -8.57 -10.84 -9.62
C ILE A 472 -9.27 -10.49 -10.93
N PHE A 473 -8.51 -9.89 -11.85
CA PHE A 473 -8.89 -9.69 -13.23
C PHE A 473 -8.05 -10.61 -14.10
N ALA A 474 -8.65 -11.71 -14.56
CA ALA A 474 -7.96 -12.72 -15.35
C ALA A 474 -8.37 -12.63 -16.83
N VAL A 475 -7.40 -12.76 -17.72
CA VAL A 475 -7.62 -12.95 -19.16
C VAL A 475 -7.13 -14.33 -19.53
N THR A 476 -7.93 -15.06 -20.31
CA THR A 476 -7.52 -16.34 -20.86
C THR A 476 -7.91 -16.45 -22.31
N ASN A 477 -7.08 -17.16 -23.07
CA ASN A 477 -7.40 -17.56 -24.42
C ASN A 477 -7.96 -19.00 -24.39
N PRO A 478 -8.96 -19.32 -25.21
CA PRO A 478 -9.41 -20.69 -25.39
C PRO A 478 -8.36 -21.52 -26.14
N LYS A 479 -8.44 -22.85 -26.02
CA LYS A 479 -7.62 -23.77 -26.82
C LYS A 479 -8.17 -23.84 -28.23
N GLY A 480 -7.61 -23.03 -29.14
CA GLY A 480 -8.10 -22.90 -30.50
C GLY A 480 -9.20 -21.84 -30.59
N HIS A 481 -10.18 -22.05 -31.46
CA HIS A 481 -11.36 -21.19 -31.55
C HIS A 481 -12.38 -21.55 -30.48
N TYR A 482 -13.10 -20.55 -29.98
CA TYR A 482 -14.16 -20.79 -29.00
C TYR A 482 -15.39 -21.44 -29.65
N ASP A 483 -15.66 -22.69 -29.30
CA ASP A 483 -16.89 -23.37 -29.71
C ASP A 483 -18.03 -23.07 -28.71
N PRO A 484 -19.18 -22.50 -29.15
CA PRO A 484 -20.29 -22.15 -28.25
C PRO A 484 -21.11 -23.36 -27.78
N THR A 485 -20.93 -24.52 -28.41
CA THR A 485 -21.67 -25.75 -28.11
C THR A 485 -21.05 -26.56 -26.98
N THR A 486 -19.77 -26.33 -26.67
CA THR A 486 -19.02 -27.02 -25.61
C THR A 486 -18.99 -26.20 -24.33
N ASP A 487 -18.79 -26.87 -23.19
CA ASP A 487 -18.66 -26.19 -21.91
C ASP A 487 -17.39 -25.33 -21.83
N VAL A 488 -17.51 -24.19 -21.15
CA VAL A 488 -16.42 -23.21 -20.91
C VAL A 488 -15.17 -23.86 -20.29
N SER A 489 -15.36 -24.86 -19.42
CA SER A 489 -14.27 -25.58 -18.75
C SER A 489 -13.36 -26.32 -19.72
N VAL A 490 -13.95 -26.97 -20.73
CA VAL A 490 -13.21 -27.70 -21.77
C VAL A 490 -12.49 -26.71 -22.68
N ASN A 491 -13.17 -25.64 -23.09
CA ASN A 491 -12.60 -24.62 -23.98
C ASN A 491 -11.41 -23.87 -23.35
N THR A 492 -11.46 -23.60 -22.05
CA THR A 492 -10.42 -22.82 -21.35
C THR A 492 -9.37 -23.67 -20.65
N SER A 493 -9.59 -24.98 -20.51
CA SER A 493 -8.78 -25.89 -19.67
C SER A 493 -8.65 -25.47 -18.21
N ILE A 494 -9.58 -24.65 -17.71
CA ILE A 494 -9.67 -24.24 -16.31
C ILE A 494 -10.64 -25.19 -15.60
N GLY A 495 -10.22 -25.69 -14.43
CA GLY A 495 -11.06 -26.57 -13.62
C GLY A 495 -12.36 -25.91 -13.17
N SER A 496 -13.45 -26.67 -13.13
CA SER A 496 -14.76 -26.23 -12.62
C SER A 496 -14.70 -25.51 -11.26
N PRO A 497 -13.86 -25.92 -10.28
CA PRO A 497 -13.80 -25.25 -8.98
C PRO A 497 -13.21 -23.82 -9.02
N LEU A 498 -12.39 -23.49 -10.03
CA LEU A 498 -11.90 -22.11 -10.21
C LEU A 498 -12.95 -21.25 -10.88
N LEU A 499 -13.58 -21.79 -11.94
CA LEU A 499 -14.61 -21.08 -12.69
C LEU A 499 -15.80 -20.70 -11.80
N SER A 500 -16.18 -21.55 -10.85
CA SER A 500 -17.27 -21.24 -9.91
C SER A 500 -16.96 -20.09 -8.94
N ARG A 501 -15.69 -19.69 -8.78
CA ARG A 501 -15.25 -18.59 -7.90
C ARG A 501 -15.11 -17.26 -8.62
N PHE A 502 -15.20 -17.24 -9.94
CA PHE A 502 -15.30 -16.01 -10.71
C PHE A 502 -16.76 -15.57 -10.74
N ASP A 503 -17.00 -14.32 -10.34
CA ASP A 503 -18.36 -13.78 -10.29
C ASP A 503 -18.86 -13.40 -11.69
N LEU A 504 -17.94 -12.92 -12.54
CA LEU A 504 -18.22 -12.50 -13.91
C LEU A 504 -17.33 -13.24 -14.89
N ILE A 505 -17.94 -14.06 -15.75
CA ILE A 505 -17.25 -14.71 -16.87
C ILE A 505 -17.81 -14.13 -18.16
N LEU A 506 -16.99 -13.39 -18.90
CA LEU A 506 -17.36 -12.82 -20.20
C LEU A 506 -16.60 -13.51 -21.31
N VAL A 507 -17.34 -13.95 -22.33
CA VAL A 507 -16.78 -14.55 -23.55
C VAL A 507 -16.89 -13.56 -24.69
N LEU A 508 -15.74 -13.17 -25.24
CA LEU A 508 -15.62 -12.38 -26.46
C LEU A 508 -15.45 -13.33 -27.63
N LEU A 509 -16.50 -13.45 -28.43
CA LEU A 509 -16.48 -14.19 -29.68
C LEU A 509 -16.15 -13.22 -30.80
N ASP A 510 -15.15 -13.55 -31.59
CA ASP A 510 -14.89 -12.82 -32.82
C ASP A 510 -15.89 -13.28 -33.89
N ARG A 511 -16.77 -12.39 -34.33
CA ARG A 511 -17.73 -12.65 -35.41
C ARG A 511 -17.46 -11.65 -36.53
N MET A 512 -17.15 -12.18 -37.71
CA MET A 512 -16.97 -11.38 -38.92
C MET A 512 -18.27 -10.62 -39.25
N ASN A 513 -18.23 -9.29 -39.17
CA ASN A 513 -19.36 -8.43 -39.54
C ASN A 513 -18.85 -7.14 -40.18
N ALA A 514 -19.08 -6.99 -41.48
CA ALA A 514 -18.58 -5.86 -42.26
C ALA A 514 -19.03 -4.49 -41.73
N GLN A 515 -20.23 -4.37 -41.15
CA GLN A 515 -20.70 -3.10 -40.58
C GLN A 515 -19.93 -2.73 -39.30
N TRP A 516 -19.69 -3.72 -38.45
CA TRP A 516 -18.91 -3.57 -37.24
C TRP A 516 -17.45 -3.24 -37.57
N ASP A 517 -16.86 -3.97 -38.51
CA ASP A 517 -15.48 -3.77 -38.94
C ASP A 517 -15.26 -2.37 -39.51
N ASN A 518 -16.23 -1.85 -40.28
CA ASN A 518 -16.18 -0.47 -40.79
C ASN A 518 -16.28 0.59 -39.67
N ALA A 519 -17.17 0.37 -38.69
CA ALA A 519 -17.29 1.26 -37.54
C ALA A 519 -16.01 1.27 -36.69
N VAL A 520 -15.44 0.09 -36.43
CA VAL A 520 -14.18 -0.07 -35.69
C VAL A 520 -13.01 0.54 -36.46
N SER A 521 -12.89 0.28 -37.76
CA SER A 521 -11.80 0.83 -38.57
C SER A 521 -11.86 2.36 -38.63
N THR A 522 -13.07 2.92 -38.77
CA THR A 522 -13.27 4.38 -38.77
C THR A 522 -12.84 4.97 -37.43
N HIS A 523 -13.25 4.37 -36.31
CA HIS A 523 -12.88 4.83 -34.97
C HIS A 523 -11.36 4.77 -34.72
N ILE A 524 -10.71 3.67 -35.11
CA ILE A 524 -9.25 3.50 -34.95
C ILE A 524 -8.50 4.53 -35.80
N LEU A 525 -8.92 4.76 -37.05
CA LEU A 525 -8.31 5.73 -37.94
C LEU A 525 -8.51 7.16 -37.45
N GLU A 526 -9.71 7.52 -36.96
CA GLU A 526 -9.98 8.82 -36.35
C GLU A 526 -9.09 9.07 -35.14
N GLN A 527 -8.93 8.07 -34.28
CA GLN A 527 -8.06 8.16 -33.11
C GLN A 527 -6.58 8.29 -33.50
N ALA A 528 -6.14 7.60 -34.55
CA ALA A 528 -4.78 7.71 -35.08
C ALA A 528 -4.51 9.10 -35.68
N VAL A 529 -5.43 9.63 -36.49
CA VAL A 529 -5.33 10.99 -37.08
C VAL A 529 -5.37 12.06 -36.00
N GLY A 530 -6.15 11.87 -34.93
CA GLY A 530 -6.18 12.77 -33.78
C GLY A 530 -4.82 12.90 -33.06
N ARG A 531 -3.96 11.88 -33.10
CA ARG A 531 -2.61 11.90 -32.50
C ARG A 531 -1.55 12.58 -33.38
N TYR A 532 -1.80 12.79 -34.67
CA TYR A 532 -0.89 13.44 -35.61
C TYR A 532 -1.56 14.69 -36.23
N PRO A 533 -1.44 15.87 -35.59
CA PRO A 533 -1.98 17.12 -36.13
C PRO A 533 -1.40 17.53 -37.49
N SER A 534 -0.20 17.03 -37.82
CA SER A 534 0.60 17.42 -38.98
C SER A 534 0.05 16.98 -40.35
N LEU A 535 -0.95 16.08 -40.42
CA LEU A 535 -1.57 15.65 -41.68
C LEU A 535 -2.89 16.39 -42.00
N LYS A 536 -3.36 17.29 -41.12
CA LYS A 536 -4.59 18.06 -41.37
C LYS A 536 -4.44 19.14 -42.44
N GLU A 537 -3.22 19.51 -42.82
CA GLU A 537 -2.98 20.59 -43.79
C GLU A 537 -2.99 20.14 -45.26
N GLU A 538 -2.61 18.90 -45.57
CA GLU A 538 -2.48 18.47 -46.98
C GLU A 538 -3.83 18.17 -47.67
N VAL A 539 -4.89 17.86 -46.92
CA VAL A 539 -6.21 17.54 -47.51
C VAL A 539 -7.01 18.80 -47.89
N LYS A 540 -6.63 19.99 -47.41
CA LYS A 540 -7.34 21.23 -47.73
C LYS A 540 -6.98 21.84 -49.09
N HIS A 541 -5.90 21.40 -49.76
CA HIS A 541 -5.42 22.04 -50.99
C HIS A 541 -5.95 21.45 -52.31
N ASN A 542 -6.85 20.46 -52.29
CA ASN A 542 -7.34 19.82 -53.51
C ASN A 542 -8.88 19.71 -53.63
N LYS A 543 -9.58 20.84 -53.55
CA LYS A 543 -10.97 20.93 -54.04
C LYS A 543 -11.20 22.19 -54.90
N GLY A 544 -10.86 22.07 -56.17
CA GLY A 544 -11.42 22.89 -57.25
C GLY A 544 -12.46 22.10 -58.06
N LYS A 545 -13.67 22.67 -58.16
CA LYS A 545 -14.78 22.41 -59.11
C LYS A 545 -15.85 21.33 -58.75
N SER A 546 -16.95 21.88 -58.20
CA SER A 546 -18.39 21.66 -58.47
C SER A 546 -18.99 20.24 -58.54
N VAL A 547 -19.97 19.95 -57.66
CA VAL A 547 -21.42 19.85 -57.98
C VAL A 547 -22.23 20.10 -56.68
N LYS A 548 -23.29 20.92 -56.77
CA LYS A 548 -24.24 21.22 -55.70
C LYS A 548 -25.28 20.09 -55.57
N GLN A 549 -25.30 19.37 -54.45
CA GLN A 549 -26.53 18.85 -53.82
C GLN A 549 -26.34 18.82 -52.30
N GLY A 550 -27.37 19.31 -51.59
CA GLY A 550 -27.32 19.62 -50.16
C GLY A 550 -27.13 18.39 -49.28
N GLY A 551 -26.15 18.49 -48.39
CA GLY A 551 -26.03 17.70 -47.17
C GLY A 551 -25.35 18.58 -46.12
N PRO A 552 -25.74 18.50 -44.83
CA PRO A 552 -25.20 19.38 -43.82
C PRO A 552 -23.70 19.15 -43.66
N ILE A 553 -22.94 20.24 -43.81
CA ILE A 553 -21.52 20.32 -43.53
C ILE A 553 -21.35 20.05 -42.03
N PHE A 554 -20.96 18.83 -41.68
CA PHE A 554 -20.60 18.50 -40.31
C PHE A 554 -19.23 19.12 -40.01
N THR A 555 -19.25 20.35 -39.50
CA THR A 555 -18.12 20.97 -38.82
C THR A 555 -17.72 20.06 -37.66
N VAL A 556 -16.66 19.25 -37.84
CA VAL A 556 -16.04 18.48 -36.76
C VAL A 556 -15.20 19.43 -35.90
N SER A 557 -15.91 20.29 -35.19
CA SER A 557 -15.48 20.94 -33.96
C SER A 557 -16.36 20.36 -32.86
N LYS A 558 -16.31 19.04 -32.69
CA LYS A 558 -16.87 18.42 -31.50
C LYS A 558 -15.72 18.21 -30.55
N GLU A 559 -15.51 19.20 -29.69
CA GLU A 559 -15.02 18.93 -28.35
C GLU A 559 -15.72 17.66 -27.87
N ILE A 560 -14.97 16.61 -27.57
CA ILE A 560 -15.52 15.44 -26.88
C ILE A 560 -15.79 15.90 -25.45
N SER A 561 -16.88 16.63 -25.27
CA SER A 561 -17.21 17.44 -24.10
C SER A 561 -17.75 16.61 -22.92
N GLY A 562 -17.53 15.29 -22.94
CA GLY A 562 -18.01 14.34 -21.92
C GLY A 562 -17.04 13.21 -21.58
N GLU A 563 -15.83 13.17 -22.15
CA GLU A 563 -14.86 12.14 -21.77
C GLU A 563 -14.16 12.50 -20.46
N TRP A 564 -14.37 11.67 -19.44
CA TRP A 564 -13.67 11.82 -18.17
C TRP A 564 -12.22 11.38 -18.34
N SER A 565 -11.29 12.20 -17.83
CA SER A 565 -9.89 11.81 -17.78
C SER A 565 -9.70 10.62 -16.83
N ILE A 566 -8.63 9.85 -17.06
CA ILE A 566 -8.33 8.69 -16.20
C ILE A 566 -8.13 9.07 -14.73
N GLN A 567 -7.52 10.23 -14.46
CA GLN A 567 -7.34 10.75 -13.11
C GLN A 567 -8.69 11.08 -12.45
N LYS A 568 -9.63 11.66 -13.23
CA LYS A 568 -10.99 11.94 -12.75
C LYS A 568 -11.75 10.65 -12.46
N LEU A 569 -11.60 9.62 -13.30
CA LEU A 569 -12.20 8.29 -13.07
C LEU A 569 -11.61 7.62 -11.81
N GLN A 570 -10.29 7.65 -11.62
CA GLN A 570 -9.63 7.15 -10.42
C GLN A 570 -10.16 7.86 -9.15
N ALA A 571 -10.25 9.19 -9.19
CA ALA A 571 -10.78 9.99 -8.10
C ALA A 571 -12.25 9.66 -7.81
N TYR A 572 -13.07 9.48 -8.85
CA TYR A 572 -14.47 9.08 -8.72
C TYR A 572 -14.62 7.70 -8.07
N ILE A 573 -13.84 6.71 -8.48
CA ILE A 573 -13.86 5.36 -7.88
C ILE A 573 -13.51 5.43 -6.39
N CYS A 574 -12.53 6.24 -6.01
CA CYS A 574 -12.17 6.44 -4.60
C CYS A 574 -13.28 7.13 -3.81
N TYR A 575 -13.89 8.16 -4.40
CA TYR A 575 -15.01 8.86 -3.81
C TYR A 575 -16.20 7.92 -3.56
N VAL A 576 -16.55 7.07 -4.54
CA VAL A 576 -17.67 6.14 -4.43
C VAL A 576 -17.42 5.09 -3.35
N LYS A 577 -16.23 4.49 -3.32
CA LYS A 577 -15.85 3.47 -2.33
C LYS A 577 -15.92 3.96 -0.88
N ASP A 578 -15.61 5.24 -0.66
CA ASP A 578 -15.59 5.83 0.68
C ASP A 578 -16.95 6.35 1.14
N MET A 579 -17.71 6.96 0.24
CA MET A 579 -18.97 7.63 0.59
C MET A 579 -20.16 6.69 0.69
N TYR A 580 -20.17 5.62 -0.10
CA TYR A 580 -21.35 4.75 -0.22
C TYR A 580 -21.07 3.37 0.38
N GLN A 581 -21.90 3.01 1.36
CA GLN A 581 -22.06 1.64 1.85
C GLN A 581 -23.50 1.23 1.53
N PRO A 582 -23.74 0.60 0.35
CA PRO A 582 -25.09 0.29 -0.08
C PRO A 582 -25.65 -0.91 0.69
N ASP A 583 -26.89 -0.76 1.18
CA ASP A 583 -27.66 -1.85 1.78
C ASP A 583 -28.66 -2.44 0.77
N LEU A 584 -28.90 -3.74 0.88
CA LEU A 584 -29.83 -4.44 0.00
C LEU A 584 -31.29 -4.07 0.34
N SER A 585 -32.04 -3.59 -0.65
CA SER A 585 -33.47 -3.32 -0.48
C SER A 585 -34.30 -4.60 -0.51
N ARG A 586 -35.46 -4.60 0.17
CA ARG A 586 -36.40 -5.75 0.19
C ARG A 586 -36.89 -6.14 -1.22
N GLU A 587 -37.11 -5.15 -2.08
CA GLU A 587 -37.51 -5.37 -3.46
C GLU A 587 -36.42 -6.12 -4.24
N ALA A 588 -35.15 -5.70 -4.11
CA ALA A 588 -34.02 -6.36 -4.74
C ALA A 588 -33.85 -7.80 -4.22
N MET A 589 -34.04 -8.03 -2.92
CA MET A 589 -33.99 -9.36 -2.31
C MET A 589 -35.01 -10.31 -2.92
N THR A 590 -36.24 -9.84 -3.15
CA THR A 590 -37.32 -10.64 -3.76
C THR A 590 -36.98 -11.01 -5.20
N ILE A 591 -36.43 -10.07 -5.97
CA ILE A 591 -35.99 -10.31 -7.35
C ILE A 591 -34.89 -11.36 -7.38
N LEU A 592 -33.86 -11.23 -6.52
CA LEU A 592 -32.75 -12.19 -6.45
C LEU A 592 -33.21 -13.59 -6.04
N GLN A 593 -34.13 -13.69 -5.07
CA GLN A 593 -34.70 -14.97 -4.66
C GLN A 593 -35.45 -15.65 -5.80
N SER A 594 -36.32 -14.90 -6.49
CA SER A 594 -37.09 -15.43 -7.62
C SER A 594 -36.18 -15.85 -8.79
N TYR A 595 -35.12 -15.08 -9.04
CA TYR A 595 -34.11 -15.38 -10.05
C TYR A 595 -33.36 -16.68 -9.71
N TYR A 596 -32.90 -16.82 -8.46
CA TYR A 596 -32.22 -18.02 -7.99
C TYR A 596 -33.11 -19.28 -8.09
N GLN A 597 -34.38 -19.17 -7.69
CA GLN A 597 -35.35 -20.27 -7.82
C GLN A 597 -35.54 -20.70 -9.28
N ARG A 598 -35.72 -19.74 -10.20
CA ARG A 598 -35.83 -20.04 -11.64
C ARG A 598 -34.56 -20.68 -12.19
N GLN A 599 -33.40 -20.22 -11.76
CA GLN A 599 -32.12 -20.76 -12.22
C GLN A 599 -31.86 -22.18 -11.68
N ARG A 600 -32.43 -22.54 -10.52
CA ARG A 600 -32.41 -23.91 -9.98
C ARG A 600 -33.37 -24.86 -10.69
N ALA A 601 -34.47 -24.34 -11.23
CA ALA A 601 -35.50 -25.12 -11.92
C ALA A 601 -35.16 -25.49 -13.37
N SER A 602 -34.13 -24.90 -13.99
CA SER A 602 -33.74 -25.22 -15.37
C SER A 602 -32.75 -26.39 -15.44
N ASP A 603 -33.12 -27.48 -16.12
CA ASP A 603 -32.37 -28.75 -16.26
C ASP A 603 -31.12 -28.71 -17.17
N SER A 604 -30.96 -27.69 -18.03
CA SER A 604 -29.77 -27.54 -18.89
C SER A 604 -28.61 -26.91 -18.12
N ARG A 605 -27.92 -27.70 -17.28
CA ARG A 605 -26.98 -27.14 -16.28
C ARG A 605 -25.57 -27.73 -16.34
N SER A 606 -24.58 -26.84 -16.46
CA SER A 606 -23.17 -27.15 -16.12
C SER A 606 -23.03 -27.08 -14.60
N ALA A 607 -22.58 -28.17 -13.95
CA ALA A 607 -22.43 -28.29 -12.48
C ALA A 607 -21.52 -27.21 -11.85
N ALA A 608 -20.72 -26.51 -12.65
CA ALA A 608 -19.81 -25.45 -12.26
C ALA A 608 -20.48 -24.13 -11.79
N ARG A 609 -21.77 -23.93 -12.04
CA ARG A 609 -22.44 -22.61 -11.90
C ARG A 609 -23.26 -22.41 -10.62
N THR A 610 -23.17 -23.30 -9.62
CA THR A 610 -23.87 -23.11 -8.34
C THR A 610 -22.95 -23.26 -7.15
N THR A 611 -22.71 -22.16 -6.44
CA THR A 611 -22.29 -22.17 -5.04
C THR A 611 -23.50 -22.58 -4.19
N THR A 612 -23.46 -23.79 -3.64
CA THR A 612 -24.33 -24.18 -2.53
C THR A 612 -23.70 -23.67 -1.23
N SER A 613 -24.08 -22.47 -0.76
CA SER A 613 -23.96 -22.17 0.67
C SER A 613 -25.19 -22.76 1.36
N THR A 614 -25.11 -24.02 1.77
CA THR A 614 -26.06 -24.58 2.74
C THR A 614 -25.75 -23.98 4.10
N SER A 615 -26.43 -22.90 4.46
CA SER A 615 -26.46 -22.40 5.83
C SER A 615 -27.89 -21.98 6.18
N GLY A 616 -28.51 -22.75 7.08
CA GLY A 616 -29.76 -22.41 7.74
C GLY A 616 -30.95 -23.26 7.27
N GLU A 617 -31.20 -24.35 8.00
CA GLU A 617 -32.55 -24.90 8.09
C GLU A 617 -33.51 -23.82 8.65
N PRO A 618 -34.66 -23.55 8.02
CA PRO A 618 -35.71 -22.76 8.64
C PRO A 618 -36.52 -23.64 9.59
N TYR A 619 -36.55 -23.28 10.88
CA TYR A 619 -37.59 -23.71 11.81
C TYR A 619 -38.89 -22.94 11.57
#